data_AF-A0A958NA52-F1
#
_entry.id   AF-A0A958NA52-F1
#
_cell.length_a   1.000
_cell.length_b   1.000
_cell.length_c   1.000
_cell.angle_alpha   90.00
_cell.angle_beta   90.00
_cell.angle_gamma   90.00
#
_symmetry.space_group_name_H-M   'P 1'
#
loop_
_entity.id
_entity.type
_entity.pdbx_description
1 polymer ?
#
loop_
_entity_poly.entity_id
_entity_poly.type
_entity_poly.pdbx_seq_one_letter_code
_entity_poly.pdbx_strand_id
1 'polypeptide(L)'
;MPSPVRPKQGDIKPVASSYEVHFGDTVEKILTRHGFLKDDLRCFQSKGQLYRRLMAGDQYVVSRRAKLTRVVRFFNEDGKSAQEFWRTRTDCGAENASVQWEVQKKKIRGSIQGSIFASLASQFSNEVMVTHFIDAFRFCCDLRRGIQPGDHYEVDFEELYNEGIFIKYGNILRALINLSGQIHERQFVRFPDGGSFVGTGLTRNDAPFFLPVAYFHISSLFQPRRYHPVKKRYQAHTGIDFPLPTGSPVFAAESGVVRKAGRSRAAGNHIFISHRNGLETQYLHLSEIDSSVTPGATVKVGELIGKIGRTGYSTKAHLHFSVKKNGRYVDPIDYIKPYPFLYRNLYIDAEKKVAKTSSR
;
A
#
# COMPACT_ATOMS: atom_id res chain seq x y z
N MET A 1 -11.80 24.32 57.17
CA MET A 1 -11.64 24.87 55.80
C MET A 1 -11.97 23.76 54.82
N PRO A 2 -13.07 23.85 54.06
CA PRO A 2 -13.40 22.83 53.06
C PRO A 2 -12.62 23.08 51.76
N SER A 3 -12.01 22.01 51.25
CA SER A 3 -11.24 21.98 50.00
C SER A 3 -12.07 22.46 48.79
N PRO A 4 -11.47 23.15 47.81
CA PRO A 4 -12.20 23.58 46.63
C PRO A 4 -12.60 22.37 45.78
N VAL A 5 -13.91 22.23 45.60
CA VAL A 5 -14.58 21.29 44.72
C VAL A 5 -14.12 21.53 43.28
N ARG A 6 -13.57 20.49 42.61
CA ARG A 6 -13.32 20.54 41.16
C ARG A 6 -14.65 20.80 40.43
N PRO A 7 -14.75 21.80 39.54
CA PRO A 7 -15.93 21.96 38.72
C PRO A 7 -16.10 20.73 37.82
N LYS A 8 -17.34 20.23 37.77
CA LYS A 8 -17.76 19.09 36.95
C LYS A 8 -17.56 19.42 35.47
N GLN A 9 -17.02 18.43 34.76
CA GLN A 9 -16.81 18.40 33.32
C GLN A 9 -18.15 18.60 32.60
N GLY A 10 -18.32 19.81 32.07
CA GLY A 10 -19.42 20.23 31.21
C GLY A 10 -18.87 21.01 30.03
N ASP A 11 -17.81 20.50 29.40
CA ASP A 11 -17.26 21.09 28.19
C ASP A 11 -18.05 20.57 26.99
N ILE A 12 -18.81 21.49 26.39
CA ILE A 12 -19.38 21.35 25.06
C ILE A 12 -18.34 20.70 24.15
N LYS A 13 -18.67 19.54 23.54
CA LYS A 13 -17.81 18.90 22.54
C LYS A 13 -17.37 19.96 21.54
N PRO A 14 -16.06 20.13 21.27
CA PRO A 14 -15.60 21.11 20.30
C PRO A 14 -16.34 20.88 18.98
N VAL A 15 -16.97 21.94 18.44
CA VAL A 15 -17.56 21.89 17.11
C VAL A 15 -16.40 21.76 16.14
N ALA A 16 -16.21 20.54 15.65
CA ALA A 16 -15.17 20.20 14.70
C ALA A 16 -15.82 19.64 13.44
N SER A 17 -15.22 19.91 12.29
CA SER A 17 -15.70 19.44 11.00
C SER A 17 -14.51 19.01 10.15
N SER A 18 -14.64 17.89 9.46
CA SER A 18 -13.68 17.46 8.46
C SER A 18 -14.00 18.08 7.10
N TYR A 19 -12.94 18.29 6.34
CA TYR A 19 -12.98 18.81 4.98
C TYR A 19 -11.94 18.10 4.13
N GLU A 20 -12.21 18.03 2.84
CA GLU A 20 -11.32 17.40 1.87
C GLU A 20 -10.37 18.41 1.21
N VAL A 21 -9.11 18.00 1.02
CA VAL A 21 -8.13 18.70 0.20
C VAL A 21 -8.46 18.48 -1.28
N HIS A 22 -8.55 19.58 -2.03
CA HIS A 22 -8.81 19.53 -3.47
C HIS A 22 -7.54 19.75 -4.29
N PHE A 23 -7.59 19.41 -5.58
CA PHE A 23 -6.47 19.67 -6.48
C PHE A 23 -6.11 21.17 -6.50
N GLY A 24 -4.83 21.49 -6.32
CA GLY A 24 -4.33 22.87 -6.29
C GLY A 24 -4.48 23.59 -4.93
N ASP A 25 -5.03 22.92 -3.92
CA ASP A 25 -4.98 23.39 -2.54
C ASP A 25 -3.54 23.39 -2.01
N THR A 26 -3.25 24.40 -1.20
CA THR A 26 -2.01 24.51 -0.42
C THR A 26 -2.40 24.72 1.05
N VAL A 27 -1.50 24.41 1.98
CA VAL A 27 -1.72 24.68 3.42
C VAL A 27 -2.12 26.14 3.62
N GLU A 28 -1.43 27.07 2.96
CA GLU A 28 -1.72 28.51 3.03
C GLU A 28 -3.13 28.87 2.51
N LYS A 29 -3.53 28.34 1.36
CA LYS A 29 -4.87 28.58 0.80
C LYS A 29 -5.97 28.05 1.71
N ILE A 30 -5.78 26.88 2.31
CA ILE A 30 -6.75 26.27 3.24
C ILE A 30 -6.82 27.09 4.53
N LEU A 31 -5.68 27.47 5.11
CA LEU A 31 -5.65 28.33 6.30
C LEU A 31 -6.35 29.66 6.02
N THR A 32 -6.07 30.30 4.89
CA THR A 32 -6.73 31.55 4.49
C THR A 32 -8.25 31.36 4.33
N ARG A 33 -8.69 30.26 3.72
CA ARG A 33 -10.12 29.89 3.58
C ARG A 33 -10.83 29.77 4.93
N HIS A 34 -10.13 29.33 5.97
CA HIS A 34 -10.65 29.22 7.34
C HIS A 34 -10.36 30.46 8.22
N GLY A 35 -9.99 31.57 7.57
CA GLY A 35 -9.92 32.89 8.17
C GLY A 35 -8.65 33.17 8.96
N PHE A 36 -7.54 32.49 8.62
CA PHE A 36 -6.20 32.88 9.06
C PHE A 36 -5.68 33.99 8.15
N LEU A 37 -5.09 35.02 8.75
CA LEU A 37 -4.60 36.21 8.05
C LEU A 37 -3.11 36.08 7.71
N LYS A 38 -2.60 37.02 6.88
CA LYS A 38 -1.19 37.06 6.50
C LYS A 38 -0.23 37.10 7.71
N ASP A 39 -0.62 37.77 8.80
CA ASP A 39 0.15 37.78 10.04
C ASP A 39 0.23 36.41 10.71
N ASP A 40 -0.86 35.65 10.70
CA ASP A 40 -0.90 34.29 11.23
C ASP A 40 0.00 33.38 10.39
N LEU A 41 -0.05 33.52 9.07
CA LEU A 41 0.82 32.77 8.15
C LEU A 41 2.30 33.08 8.39
N ARG A 42 2.68 34.36 8.57
CA ARG A 42 4.05 34.75 8.95
C ARG A 42 4.47 34.15 10.29
N CYS A 43 3.56 34.13 11.25
CA CYS A 43 3.80 33.46 12.52
C CYS A 43 4.07 31.96 12.34
N PHE A 44 3.27 31.25 11.53
CA PHE A 44 3.48 29.83 11.28
C PHE A 44 4.80 29.56 10.52
N GLN A 45 5.21 30.46 9.62
CA GLN A 45 6.51 30.39 8.94
C GLN A 45 7.66 30.49 9.96
N SER A 46 7.57 31.42 10.92
CA SER A 46 8.63 31.58 11.94
C SER A 46 8.71 30.40 12.92
N LYS A 47 7.64 29.61 13.03
CA LYS A 47 7.62 28.32 13.78
C LYS A 47 8.07 27.13 12.92
N GLY A 48 8.38 27.33 11.63
CA GLY A 48 9.03 26.34 10.76
C GLY A 48 8.12 25.31 10.10
N GLN A 49 6.80 25.54 10.01
CA GLN A 49 5.83 24.44 9.84
C GLN A 49 4.79 24.62 8.73
N LEU A 50 5.07 25.25 7.58
CA LEU A 50 4.03 25.41 6.53
C LEU A 50 4.10 24.45 5.36
N TYR A 51 5.22 23.74 5.19
CA TYR A 51 5.48 23.00 3.97
C TYR A 51 5.16 21.52 4.16
N ARG A 52 3.86 21.21 4.16
CA ARG A 52 3.39 19.84 3.95
C ARG A 52 2.96 19.66 2.49
N ARG A 53 3.35 18.53 1.89
CA ARG A 53 2.74 18.03 0.66
C ARG A 53 1.32 17.53 0.99
N LEU A 54 0.31 18.24 0.51
CA LEU A 54 -1.08 17.80 0.61
C LEU A 54 -1.43 16.98 -0.64
N MET A 55 -2.16 15.88 -0.46
CA MET A 55 -2.69 15.08 -1.56
C MET A 55 -4.18 15.35 -1.69
N ALA A 56 -4.69 15.44 -2.92
CA ALA A 56 -6.13 15.53 -3.14
C ALA A 56 -6.82 14.30 -2.53
N GLY A 57 -7.93 14.50 -1.82
CA GLY A 57 -8.62 13.46 -1.05
C GLY A 57 -8.18 13.37 0.42
N ASP A 58 -7.04 13.96 0.81
CA ASP A 58 -6.65 14.04 2.22
C ASP A 58 -7.74 14.78 3.01
N GLN A 59 -8.08 14.27 4.18
CA GLN A 59 -8.97 14.97 5.10
C GLN A 59 -8.17 15.85 6.06
N TYR A 60 -8.68 17.05 6.34
CA TYR A 60 -8.20 17.93 7.40
C TYR A 60 -9.37 18.33 8.29
N VAL A 61 -9.08 18.63 9.56
CA VAL A 61 -10.10 19.00 10.55
C VAL A 61 -9.96 20.47 10.90
N VAL A 62 -11.09 21.16 10.94
CA VAL A 62 -11.19 22.50 11.52
C VAL A 62 -12.00 22.39 12.79
N SER A 63 -11.46 22.90 13.89
CA SER A 63 -12.12 22.84 15.19
C SER A 63 -11.97 24.14 15.97
N ARG A 64 -12.80 24.28 17.00
CA ARG A 64 -12.69 25.33 18.02
C ARG A 64 -12.50 24.72 19.39
N ARG A 65 -11.31 24.90 19.98
CA ARG A 65 -10.97 24.39 21.32
C ARG A 65 -11.48 25.28 22.48
N ALA A 66 -11.88 26.53 22.19
CA ALA A 66 -12.46 27.51 23.12
C ALA A 66 -13.20 28.62 22.34
N LYS A 67 -13.88 29.57 23.02
CA LYS A 67 -14.69 30.65 22.39
C LYS A 67 -14.00 31.39 21.23
N LEU A 68 -12.67 31.50 21.22
CA LEU A 68 -11.92 32.28 20.22
C LEU A 68 -10.74 31.53 19.57
N THR A 69 -10.48 30.26 19.92
CA THR A 69 -9.34 29.52 19.37
C THR A 69 -9.76 28.75 18.14
N ARG A 70 -9.23 29.11 16.97
CA ARG A 70 -9.40 28.35 15.73
C ARG A 70 -8.22 27.42 15.55
N VAL A 71 -8.49 26.17 15.20
CA VAL A 71 -7.48 25.15 14.95
C VAL A 71 -7.75 24.51 13.58
N VAL A 72 -6.71 24.36 12.78
CA VAL A 72 -6.72 23.55 11.55
C VAL A 72 -5.66 22.47 11.70
N ARG A 73 -6.09 21.22 11.59
CA ARG A 73 -5.27 20.03 11.77
C ARG A 73 -5.17 19.26 10.45
N PHE A 74 -3.94 19.01 10.02
CA PHE A 74 -3.62 18.19 8.85
C PHE A 74 -2.92 16.90 9.28
N PHE A 75 -3.48 15.72 8.99
CA PHE A 75 -2.96 14.42 9.45
C PHE A 75 -1.80 13.90 8.60
N ASN A 76 -0.61 13.73 9.16
CA ASN A 76 0.58 13.39 8.40
C ASN A 76 0.50 11.97 7.81
N GLU A 77 1.34 11.77 6.79
CA GLU A 77 1.46 10.53 6.04
C GLU A 77 1.77 9.32 6.96
N ASP A 78 2.58 9.52 8.00
CA ASP A 78 2.92 8.48 8.99
C ASP A 78 1.70 7.91 9.74
N GLY A 79 0.55 8.58 9.67
CA GLY A 79 -0.67 8.23 10.36
C GLY A 79 -0.56 8.27 11.89
N LYS A 80 0.49 8.88 12.45
CA LYS A 80 0.75 8.96 13.91
C LYS A 80 0.88 10.39 14.38
N SER A 81 1.17 11.31 13.47
CA SER A 81 1.29 12.73 13.76
C SER A 81 0.33 13.55 12.89
N ALA A 82 0.06 14.77 13.33
CA ALA A 82 -0.64 15.78 12.58
C ALA A 82 0.06 17.11 12.77
N GLN A 83 -0.02 17.96 11.76
CA GLN A 83 0.38 19.35 11.86
C GLN A 83 -0.84 20.17 12.26
N GLU A 84 -0.73 20.89 13.37
CA GLU A 84 -1.78 21.76 13.89
C GLU A 84 -1.37 23.21 13.77
N PHE A 85 -2.27 24.02 13.21
CA PHE A 85 -2.17 25.46 13.17
C PHE A 85 -3.28 26.03 14.03
N TRP A 86 -2.92 26.93 14.95
CA TRP A 86 -3.90 27.53 15.83
C TRP A 86 -3.66 29.02 16.01
N ARG A 87 -4.76 29.74 16.24
CA ARG A 87 -4.77 31.17 16.53
C ARG A 87 -5.69 31.44 17.70
N THR A 88 -5.19 32.17 18.67
CA THR A 88 -5.96 32.80 19.75
C THR A 88 -6.08 34.31 19.48
N ARG A 89 -6.71 35.06 20.39
CA ARG A 89 -6.82 36.52 20.28
C ARG A 89 -5.45 37.22 20.28
N THR A 90 -4.47 36.68 20.98
CA THR A 90 -3.18 37.34 21.22
C THR A 90 -1.98 36.57 20.69
N ASP A 91 -2.13 35.27 20.41
CA ASP A 91 -1.02 34.38 20.08
C ASP A 91 -1.36 33.40 18.96
N CYS A 92 -0.36 32.86 18.30
CA CYS A 92 -0.45 31.94 17.16
C CYS A 92 0.60 30.84 17.33
N GLY A 93 0.25 29.64 16.88
CA GLY A 93 1.16 28.50 16.94
C GLY A 93 1.00 27.56 15.76
N ALA A 94 2.10 26.90 15.43
CA ALA A 94 2.15 25.77 14.53
C ALA A 94 2.99 24.68 15.19
N GLU A 95 2.43 23.49 15.37
CA GLU A 95 3.10 22.40 16.07
C GLU A 95 2.74 21.04 15.49
N ASN A 96 3.62 20.06 15.75
CA ASN A 96 3.32 18.67 15.46
C ASN A 96 2.63 18.05 16.67
N ALA A 97 1.40 17.59 16.49
CA ALA A 97 0.64 16.87 17.50
C ALA A 97 0.70 15.36 17.22
N SER A 98 0.69 14.56 18.29
CA SER A 98 0.45 13.13 18.14
C SER A 98 -1.04 12.86 17.91
N VAL A 99 -1.35 11.93 17.02
CA VAL A 99 -2.72 11.56 16.68
C VAL A 99 -3.06 10.25 17.37
N GLN A 100 -4.12 10.29 18.18
CA GLN A 100 -4.76 9.09 18.70
C GLN A 100 -6.01 8.83 17.87
N TRP A 101 -6.07 7.64 17.26
CA TRP A 101 -7.20 7.21 16.46
C TRP A 101 -8.21 6.46 17.30
N GLU A 102 -9.46 6.87 17.20
CA GLU A 102 -10.60 6.05 17.55
C GLU A 102 -10.88 5.12 16.38
N VAL A 103 -10.50 3.84 16.50
CA VAL A 103 -10.66 2.86 15.42
C VAL A 103 -12.00 2.16 15.58
N GLN A 104 -12.88 2.30 14.59
CA GLN A 104 -14.12 1.54 14.51
C GLN A 104 -13.99 0.44 13.46
N LYS A 105 -14.37 -0.79 13.82
CA LYS A 105 -14.44 -1.91 12.87
C LYS A 105 -15.82 -1.93 12.25
N LYS A 106 -15.87 -1.99 10.92
CA LYS A 106 -17.09 -2.08 10.13
C LYS A 106 -17.08 -3.33 9.27
N LYS A 107 -18.26 -3.75 8.86
CA LYS A 107 -18.49 -4.86 7.94
C LYS A 107 -19.50 -4.42 6.90
N ILE A 108 -19.20 -4.65 5.64
CA ILE A 108 -20.16 -4.52 4.54
C ILE A 108 -20.29 -5.83 3.78
N ARG A 109 -21.45 -6.05 3.19
CA ARG A 109 -21.73 -7.17 2.29
C ARG A 109 -22.55 -6.68 1.11
N GLY A 110 -22.32 -7.25 -0.07
CA GLY A 110 -23.04 -6.86 -1.26
C GLY A 110 -22.98 -7.91 -2.37
N SER A 111 -23.87 -7.77 -3.34
CA SER A 111 -23.84 -8.56 -4.58
C SER A 111 -23.07 -7.82 -5.66
N ILE A 112 -22.37 -8.56 -6.51
CA ILE A 112 -21.62 -8.00 -7.63
C ILE A 112 -22.58 -7.78 -8.80
N GLN A 113 -22.73 -6.53 -9.21
CA GLN A 113 -23.46 -6.11 -10.39
C GLN A 113 -22.49 -5.42 -11.36
N GLY A 114 -22.35 -5.96 -12.56
CA GLY A 114 -21.34 -5.50 -13.52
C GLY A 114 -19.93 -5.83 -13.03
N SER A 115 -19.14 -4.81 -12.67
CA SER A 115 -17.78 -5.01 -12.16
C SER A 115 -17.73 -5.00 -10.64
N ILE A 116 -16.82 -5.78 -10.05
CA ILE A 116 -16.51 -5.73 -8.61
C ILE A 116 -16.12 -4.32 -8.17
N PHE A 117 -15.39 -3.58 -9.02
CA PHE A 117 -14.97 -2.22 -8.72
C PHE A 117 -16.19 -1.31 -8.55
N ALA A 118 -17.11 -1.29 -9.53
CA ALA A 118 -18.32 -0.47 -9.45
C ALA A 118 -19.21 -0.85 -8.26
N SER A 119 -19.35 -2.15 -8.00
CA SER A 119 -20.16 -2.66 -6.89
C SER A 119 -19.61 -2.19 -5.53
N LEU A 120 -18.29 -2.22 -5.33
CA LEU A 120 -17.64 -1.74 -4.10
C LEU A 120 -17.56 -0.22 -4.03
N ALA A 121 -17.31 0.47 -5.15
CA ALA A 121 -17.24 1.93 -5.21
C ALA A 121 -18.58 2.58 -4.82
N SER A 122 -19.70 1.89 -4.99
CA SER A 122 -21.00 2.34 -4.49
C SER A 122 -21.13 2.31 -2.96
N GLN A 123 -20.30 1.52 -2.27
CA GLN A 123 -20.35 1.32 -0.82
C GLN A 123 -19.27 2.10 -0.06
N PHE A 124 -18.18 2.47 -0.72
CA PHE A 124 -17.08 3.22 -0.12
C PHE A 124 -17.02 4.63 -0.69
N SER A 125 -16.76 5.63 0.16
CA SER A 125 -16.47 7.00 -0.30
C SER A 125 -15.06 7.15 -0.90
N ASN A 126 -14.24 6.08 -0.87
CA ASN A 126 -12.84 6.11 -1.28
C ASN A 126 -12.46 4.89 -2.12
N GLU A 127 -12.02 5.13 -3.36
CA GLU A 127 -11.57 4.12 -4.32
C GLU A 127 -10.32 3.33 -3.87
N VAL A 128 -9.56 3.85 -2.91
CA VAL A 128 -8.41 3.15 -2.31
C VAL A 128 -8.88 1.88 -1.60
N MET A 129 -10.03 1.90 -0.93
CA MET A 129 -10.58 0.70 -0.27
C MET A 129 -11.00 -0.36 -1.28
N VAL A 130 -11.57 0.06 -2.41
CA VAL A 130 -11.93 -0.82 -3.51
C VAL A 130 -10.68 -1.50 -4.08
N THR A 131 -9.63 -0.73 -4.30
CA THR A 131 -8.35 -1.26 -4.81
C THR A 131 -7.70 -2.21 -3.80
N HIS A 132 -7.71 -1.85 -2.51
CA HIS A 132 -7.17 -2.67 -1.44
C HIS A 132 -7.91 -4.02 -1.31
N PHE A 133 -9.23 -4.02 -1.49
CA PHE A 133 -10.03 -5.25 -1.51
C PHE A 133 -9.67 -6.13 -2.71
N ILE A 134 -9.62 -5.53 -3.91
CA ILE A 134 -9.26 -6.26 -5.14
C ILE A 134 -7.84 -6.85 -5.01
N ASP A 135 -6.92 -6.14 -4.37
CA ASP A 135 -5.55 -6.59 -4.12
C ASP A 135 -5.52 -7.89 -3.27
N ALA A 136 -6.51 -8.14 -2.39
CA ALA A 136 -6.60 -9.38 -1.61
C ALA A 136 -6.78 -10.64 -2.49
N PHE A 137 -7.54 -10.52 -3.57
CA PHE A 137 -7.91 -11.65 -4.43
C PHE A 137 -7.18 -11.70 -5.75
N ARG A 138 -6.40 -10.66 -6.04
CA ARG A 138 -5.64 -10.47 -7.28
C ARG A 138 -4.81 -11.69 -7.69
N PHE A 139 -4.48 -12.52 -6.72
CA PHE A 139 -3.62 -13.66 -6.85
C PHE A 139 -4.33 -15.03 -6.81
N CYS A 140 -5.52 -15.13 -6.22
CA CYS A 140 -6.28 -16.39 -6.23
C CYS A 140 -7.22 -16.49 -7.43
N CYS A 141 -7.67 -15.34 -7.94
CA CYS A 141 -8.94 -15.25 -8.62
C CYS A 141 -8.83 -14.24 -9.77
N ASP A 142 -9.15 -14.65 -11.00
CA ASP A 142 -9.27 -13.71 -12.12
C ASP A 142 -10.61 -12.97 -12.03
N LEU A 143 -10.63 -11.90 -11.24
CA LEU A 143 -11.82 -11.08 -11.00
C LEU A 143 -12.32 -10.34 -12.25
N ARG A 144 -11.62 -10.39 -13.39
CA ARG A 144 -12.11 -9.79 -14.65
C ARG A 144 -12.97 -10.75 -15.46
N ARG A 145 -12.78 -12.06 -15.30
CA ARG A 145 -13.44 -13.11 -16.10
C ARG A 145 -14.26 -14.09 -15.26
N GLY A 146 -13.98 -14.19 -13.96
CA GLY A 146 -14.60 -15.16 -13.05
C GLY A 146 -15.88 -14.69 -12.35
N ILE A 147 -16.32 -13.44 -12.58
CA ILE A 147 -17.49 -12.87 -11.92
C ILE A 147 -18.75 -13.16 -12.72
N GLN A 148 -19.78 -13.67 -12.03
CA GLN A 148 -21.12 -13.85 -12.56
C GLN A 148 -22.14 -12.97 -11.79
N PRO A 149 -23.26 -12.58 -12.42
CA PRO A 149 -24.35 -11.94 -11.70
C PRO A 149 -24.83 -12.83 -10.53
N GLY A 150 -24.86 -12.26 -9.32
CA GLY A 150 -25.26 -12.97 -8.10
C GLY A 150 -24.10 -13.42 -7.20
N ASP A 151 -22.86 -13.33 -7.68
CA ASP A 151 -21.68 -13.42 -6.81
C ASP A 151 -21.75 -12.36 -5.71
N HIS A 152 -21.18 -12.65 -4.54
CA HIS A 152 -21.23 -11.73 -3.39
C HIS A 152 -19.87 -11.54 -2.75
N TYR A 153 -19.72 -10.40 -2.09
CA TYR A 153 -18.53 -10.04 -1.36
C TYR A 153 -18.87 -9.64 0.08
N GLU A 154 -17.87 -9.76 0.94
CA GLU A 154 -17.91 -9.26 2.31
C GLU A 154 -16.56 -8.62 2.64
N VAL A 155 -16.60 -7.44 3.26
CA VAL A 155 -15.40 -6.68 3.65
C VAL A 155 -15.52 -6.31 5.12
N ASP A 156 -14.55 -6.75 5.92
CA ASP A 156 -14.35 -6.26 7.28
C ASP A 156 -13.19 -5.26 7.22
N PHE A 157 -13.40 -4.04 7.72
CA PHE A 157 -12.40 -2.97 7.61
C PHE A 157 -12.46 -2.02 8.80
N GLU A 158 -11.50 -1.11 8.85
CA GLU A 158 -11.41 -0.08 9.86
C GLU A 158 -11.77 1.29 9.32
N GLU A 159 -12.39 2.09 10.17
CA GLU A 159 -12.57 3.52 10.03
C GLU A 159 -11.83 4.20 11.16
N LEU A 160 -11.03 5.21 10.80
CA LEU A 160 -10.20 5.97 11.73
C LEU A 160 -10.86 7.32 11.99
N TYR A 161 -11.24 7.51 13.25
CA TYR A 161 -11.86 8.73 13.74
C TYR A 161 -10.87 9.52 14.59
N ASN A 162 -10.97 10.84 14.52
CA ASN A 162 -10.26 11.73 15.43
C ASN A 162 -11.28 12.68 16.06
N GLU A 163 -11.38 12.66 17.40
CA GLU A 163 -12.36 13.43 18.16
C GLU A 163 -13.81 13.17 17.69
N GLY A 164 -14.14 11.91 17.39
CA GLY A 164 -15.45 11.48 16.91
C GLY A 164 -15.75 11.81 15.43
N ILE A 165 -14.81 12.39 14.68
CA ILE A 165 -14.98 12.72 13.24
C ILE A 165 -14.27 11.69 12.38
N PHE A 166 -14.97 11.16 11.37
CA PHE A 166 -14.37 10.26 10.39
C PHE A 166 -13.31 11.00 9.57
N ILE A 167 -12.08 10.47 9.57
CA ILE A 167 -10.96 11.07 8.84
C ILE A 167 -10.55 10.21 7.66
N LYS A 168 -10.43 8.89 7.84
CA LYS A 168 -10.02 7.99 6.77
C LYS A 168 -10.38 6.55 7.07
N TYR A 169 -10.34 5.73 6.04
CA TYR A 169 -10.33 4.28 6.22
C TYR A 169 -8.96 3.81 6.69
N GLY A 170 -8.96 2.75 7.50
CA GLY A 170 -7.80 2.01 7.93
C GLY A 170 -7.54 0.81 7.02
N ASN A 171 -7.12 -0.31 7.61
CA ASN A 171 -6.91 -1.52 6.83
C ASN A 171 -8.22 -2.27 6.63
N ILE A 172 -8.33 -2.96 5.50
CA ILE A 172 -9.20 -4.13 5.40
C ILE A 172 -8.61 -5.19 6.32
N LEU A 173 -9.44 -5.79 7.16
CA LEU A 173 -9.07 -6.84 8.11
C LEU A 173 -9.36 -8.22 7.53
N ARG A 174 -10.49 -8.34 6.82
CA ARG A 174 -10.89 -9.56 6.12
C ARG A 174 -11.57 -9.18 4.82
N ALA A 175 -11.22 -9.89 3.77
CA ALA A 175 -11.87 -9.81 2.48
C ALA A 175 -12.40 -11.21 2.15
N LEU A 176 -13.67 -11.30 1.78
CA LEU A 176 -14.28 -12.53 1.26
C LEU A 176 -14.97 -12.25 -0.08
N ILE A 177 -14.79 -13.15 -1.03
CA ILE A 177 -15.55 -13.18 -2.27
C ILE A 177 -16.07 -14.59 -2.53
N ASN A 178 -17.34 -14.70 -2.90
CA ASN A 178 -17.95 -15.95 -3.34
C ASN A 178 -18.19 -15.85 -4.84
N LEU A 179 -17.45 -16.68 -5.60
CA LEU A 179 -17.52 -16.76 -7.04
C LEU A 179 -18.18 -18.07 -7.43
N SER A 180 -19.41 -18.02 -7.95
CA SER A 180 -20.18 -19.19 -8.39
C SER A 180 -20.26 -20.32 -7.34
N GLY A 181 -20.41 -19.95 -6.06
CA GLY A 181 -20.49 -20.90 -4.94
C GLY A 181 -19.14 -21.24 -4.29
N GLN A 182 -18.01 -20.82 -4.88
CA GLN A 182 -16.68 -21.03 -4.29
C GLN A 182 -16.27 -19.82 -3.44
N ILE A 183 -16.05 -20.06 -2.15
CA ILE A 183 -15.64 -19.03 -1.20
C ILE A 183 -14.12 -18.89 -1.23
N HIS A 184 -13.67 -17.67 -1.49
CA HIS A 184 -12.28 -17.26 -1.31
C HIS A 184 -12.23 -16.24 -0.18
N GLU A 185 -11.50 -16.56 0.89
CA GLU A 185 -11.30 -15.68 2.03
C GLU A 185 -9.82 -15.33 2.18
N ARG A 186 -9.58 -14.08 2.59
CA ARG A 186 -8.27 -13.50 2.84
C ARG A 186 -8.31 -12.65 4.10
N GLN A 187 -7.32 -12.84 4.97
CA GLN A 187 -7.16 -12.07 6.20
C GLN A 187 -5.95 -11.16 6.10
N PHE A 188 -6.08 -9.92 6.55
CA PHE A 188 -4.97 -8.97 6.55
C PHE A 188 -4.17 -9.09 7.85
N VAL A 189 -2.90 -9.44 7.71
CA VAL A 189 -1.94 -9.54 8.81
C VAL A 189 -1.03 -8.32 8.79
N ARG A 190 -0.92 -7.63 9.93
CA ARG A 190 -0.04 -6.47 10.10
C ARG A 190 1.38 -6.89 10.44
N PHE A 191 2.33 -6.13 9.91
CA PHE A 191 3.76 -6.22 10.19
C PHE A 191 4.28 -4.84 10.64
N PRO A 192 5.44 -4.77 11.33
CA PRO A 192 6.04 -3.49 11.73
C PRO A 192 6.29 -2.53 10.55
N ASP A 193 6.49 -3.10 9.37
CA ASP A 193 6.82 -2.43 8.11
C ASP A 193 5.67 -2.48 7.10
N GLY A 194 4.44 -2.87 7.49
CA GLY A 194 3.32 -2.99 6.53
C GLY A 194 2.23 -3.98 6.91
N GLY A 195 1.66 -4.66 5.91
CA GLY A 195 0.71 -5.76 6.09
C GLY A 195 0.45 -6.51 4.79
N SER A 196 -0.08 -7.73 4.88
CA SER A 196 -0.44 -8.55 3.72
C SER A 196 -1.73 -9.31 3.93
N PHE A 197 -2.40 -9.61 2.84
CA PHE A 197 -3.46 -10.60 2.81
C PHE A 197 -2.87 -12.00 2.76
N VAL A 198 -3.20 -12.82 3.74
CA VAL A 198 -2.83 -14.23 3.79
C VAL A 198 -4.06 -15.10 3.56
N GLY A 199 -3.84 -16.28 2.97
CA GLY A 199 -4.84 -17.34 2.91
C GLY A 199 -5.15 -17.92 4.28
N THR A 200 -6.27 -18.63 4.37
CA THR A 200 -6.68 -19.36 5.58
C THR A 200 -5.60 -20.38 5.98
N GLY A 201 -5.06 -20.26 7.21
CA GLY A 201 -4.05 -21.17 7.76
C GLY A 201 -2.58 -20.74 7.58
N LEU A 202 -2.31 -19.61 6.93
CA LEU A 202 -0.96 -19.04 6.82
C LEU A 202 -0.69 -18.04 7.96
N THR A 203 0.55 -17.99 8.47
CA THR A 203 0.90 -17.19 9.65
C THR A 203 1.89 -16.06 9.33
N ARG A 204 2.16 -15.23 10.33
CA ARG A 204 3.10 -14.08 10.31
C ARG A 204 4.46 -14.37 9.66
N ASN A 205 4.98 -15.59 9.74
CA ASN A 205 6.32 -15.94 9.22
C ASN A 205 6.30 -16.36 7.74
N ASP A 206 5.11 -16.46 7.13
CA ASP A 206 4.95 -17.05 5.81
C ASP A 206 4.93 -16.01 4.67
N ALA A 207 4.82 -14.70 4.95
CA ALA A 207 4.77 -13.64 3.91
C ALA A 207 5.80 -12.50 4.05
N PRO A 208 7.12 -12.77 3.93
CA PRO A 208 8.15 -11.76 4.14
C PRO A 208 8.38 -10.82 2.94
N PHE A 209 7.99 -11.19 1.72
CA PHE A 209 8.50 -10.53 0.51
C PHE A 209 7.64 -9.37 0.05
N PHE A 210 8.19 -8.16 -0.08
CA PHE A 210 7.51 -7.10 -0.81
C PHE A 210 7.43 -7.41 -2.31
N LEU A 211 6.43 -6.88 -2.99
CA LEU A 211 6.35 -6.96 -4.45
C LEU A 211 7.65 -6.44 -5.08
N PRO A 212 8.32 -7.20 -5.95
CA PRO A 212 9.60 -6.78 -6.51
C PRO A 212 9.50 -5.73 -7.63
N VAL A 213 8.28 -5.33 -8.00
CA VAL A 213 7.98 -4.46 -9.16
C VAL A 213 6.76 -3.55 -8.94
N ALA A 214 6.70 -2.45 -9.71
CA ALA A 214 5.65 -1.43 -9.72
C ALA A 214 4.42 -1.81 -10.48
N TYR A 215 3.80 -2.95 -10.16
CA TYR A 215 2.74 -3.39 -11.04
C TYR A 215 1.56 -4.14 -10.50
N PHE A 216 0.50 -4.00 -11.30
CA PHE A 216 -0.89 -4.19 -10.97
C PHE A 216 -1.56 -5.37 -11.69
N HIS A 217 -0.82 -6.27 -12.36
CA HIS A 217 -1.35 -7.59 -12.74
C HIS A 217 -0.26 -8.64 -12.92
N ILE A 218 -0.62 -9.92 -12.72
CA ILE A 218 0.21 -11.10 -13.02
C ILE A 218 -0.31 -11.73 -14.31
N SER A 219 0.57 -12.07 -15.26
CA SER A 219 0.17 -12.74 -16.51
C SER A 219 0.06 -14.25 -16.38
N SER A 220 0.76 -14.86 -15.43
CA SER A 220 0.78 -16.31 -15.21
C SER A 220 1.05 -16.62 -13.75
N LEU A 221 0.19 -17.42 -13.13
CA LEU A 221 0.27 -17.80 -11.71
C LEU A 221 1.13 -19.06 -11.52
N PHE A 222 1.59 -19.30 -10.30
CA PHE A 222 2.27 -20.54 -9.94
C PHE A 222 1.36 -21.73 -10.21
N GLN A 223 1.84 -22.68 -11.01
CA GLN A 223 1.05 -23.83 -11.42
C GLN A 223 1.95 -25.06 -11.44
N PRO A 224 2.03 -25.82 -10.33
CA PRO A 224 2.90 -27.00 -10.23
C PRO A 224 2.46 -28.12 -11.20
N ARG A 225 1.21 -28.09 -11.66
CA ARG A 225 0.65 -29.00 -12.67
C ARG A 225 -0.06 -28.26 -13.81
N ARG A 226 0.68 -27.44 -14.56
CA ARG A 226 0.14 -26.83 -15.79
C ARG A 226 0.23 -27.80 -16.96
N TYR A 227 -0.91 -28.19 -17.52
CA TYR A 227 -0.97 -28.99 -18.74
C TYR A 227 -0.65 -28.12 -19.96
N HIS A 228 0.34 -28.51 -20.76
CA HIS A 228 0.69 -27.82 -22.00
C HIS A 228 -0.06 -28.48 -23.18
N PRO A 229 -1.16 -27.90 -23.69
CA PRO A 229 -2.06 -28.59 -24.62
C PRO A 229 -1.36 -29.02 -25.92
N VAL A 230 -0.42 -28.21 -26.42
CA VAL A 230 0.34 -28.52 -27.65
C VAL A 230 1.43 -29.59 -27.43
N LYS A 231 2.03 -29.67 -26.25
CA LYS A 231 3.12 -30.61 -25.94
C LYS A 231 2.62 -31.86 -25.23
N LYS A 232 1.31 -31.94 -24.97
CA LYS A 232 0.60 -32.99 -24.23
C LYS A 232 1.31 -33.46 -22.95
N ARG A 233 2.01 -32.55 -22.26
CA ARG A 233 2.77 -32.83 -21.04
C ARG A 233 2.50 -31.78 -19.98
N TYR A 234 2.62 -32.17 -18.72
CA TYR A 234 2.62 -31.24 -17.60
C TYR A 234 3.98 -30.54 -17.53
N GLN A 235 3.97 -29.21 -17.49
CA GLN A 235 5.15 -28.39 -17.29
C GLN A 235 4.85 -27.39 -16.18
N ALA A 236 5.48 -27.57 -15.03
CA ALA A 236 5.26 -26.68 -13.89
C ALA A 236 5.66 -25.24 -14.22
N HIS A 237 4.79 -24.29 -13.88
CA HIS A 237 5.16 -22.88 -13.76
C HIS A 237 5.59 -22.63 -12.32
N THR A 238 6.90 -22.47 -12.10
CA THR A 238 7.52 -22.47 -10.76
C THR A 238 7.56 -21.11 -10.07
N GLY A 239 6.84 -20.14 -10.61
CA GLY A 239 6.75 -18.79 -10.06
C GLY A 239 5.52 -18.07 -10.56
N ILE A 240 5.55 -16.75 -10.50
CA ILE A 240 4.55 -15.85 -11.04
C ILE A 240 5.21 -14.91 -12.05
N ASP A 241 4.46 -14.51 -13.08
CA ASP A 241 4.96 -13.64 -14.13
C ASP A 241 4.36 -12.24 -14.03
N PHE A 242 5.19 -11.21 -13.89
CA PHE A 242 4.79 -9.81 -13.92
C PHE A 242 5.09 -9.19 -15.30
N PRO A 243 4.09 -9.03 -16.18
CA PRO A 243 4.27 -8.44 -17.49
C PRO A 243 4.46 -6.93 -17.35
N LEU A 244 5.64 -6.46 -17.73
CA LEU A 244 6.03 -5.05 -17.62
C LEU A 244 6.96 -4.72 -18.79
N PRO A 245 7.00 -3.44 -19.23
CA PRO A 245 7.92 -3.02 -20.27
C PRO A 245 9.37 -3.41 -19.97
N THR A 246 10.13 -3.73 -21.00
CA THR A 246 11.59 -3.87 -20.88
C THR A 246 12.16 -2.60 -20.27
N GLY A 247 13.05 -2.75 -19.30
CA GLY A 247 13.67 -1.62 -18.59
C GLY A 247 12.98 -1.23 -17.29
N SER A 248 11.76 -1.70 -17.02
CA SER A 248 11.11 -1.49 -15.72
C SER A 248 12.01 -2.02 -14.59
N PRO A 249 12.23 -1.24 -13.53
CA PRO A 249 13.15 -1.64 -12.47
C PRO A 249 12.59 -2.80 -11.63
N VAL A 250 13.50 -3.65 -11.16
CA VAL A 250 13.23 -4.82 -10.32
C VAL A 250 14.00 -4.63 -9.02
N PHE A 251 13.32 -4.88 -7.91
CA PHE A 251 13.84 -4.64 -6.57
C PHE A 251 13.91 -5.93 -5.77
N ALA A 252 14.85 -5.99 -4.83
CA ALA A 252 14.94 -7.08 -3.88
C ALA A 252 13.68 -7.11 -3.01
N ALA A 253 12.97 -8.23 -3.07
CA ALA A 253 11.70 -8.43 -2.36
C ALA A 253 11.89 -8.46 -0.83
N GLU A 254 13.07 -8.84 -0.36
CA GLU A 254 13.50 -8.78 1.04
C GLU A 254 15.03 -8.70 1.08
N SER A 255 15.57 -8.25 2.21
CA SER A 255 17.00 -8.26 2.49
C SER A 255 17.56 -9.67 2.45
N GLY A 256 18.77 -9.83 1.93
CA GLY A 256 19.38 -11.15 1.77
C GLY A 256 20.75 -11.11 1.14
N VAL A 257 21.27 -12.30 0.83
CA VAL A 257 22.57 -12.47 0.18
C VAL A 257 22.35 -13.04 -1.22
N VAL A 258 22.95 -12.40 -2.22
CA VAL A 258 22.90 -12.84 -3.62
C VAL A 258 23.64 -14.16 -3.74
N ARG A 259 22.89 -15.25 -3.96
CA ARG A 259 23.47 -16.57 -4.17
C ARG A 259 23.99 -16.74 -5.58
N LYS A 260 23.29 -16.15 -6.55
CA LYS A 260 23.65 -16.24 -7.97
C LYS A 260 23.19 -14.99 -8.70
N ALA A 261 24.05 -14.46 -9.55
CA ALA A 261 23.70 -13.45 -10.53
C ALA A 261 24.43 -13.79 -11.83
N GLY A 262 23.74 -13.77 -12.97
CA GLY A 262 24.37 -14.09 -14.26
C GLY A 262 23.36 -14.43 -15.34
N ARG A 263 23.81 -15.16 -16.37
CA ARG A 263 23.01 -15.48 -17.55
C ARG A 263 22.93 -16.99 -17.79
N SER A 264 21.76 -17.48 -18.18
CA SER A 264 21.59 -18.85 -18.67
C SER A 264 20.64 -18.90 -19.87
N ARG A 265 20.67 -20.00 -20.62
CA ARG A 265 19.83 -20.17 -21.81
C ARG A 265 18.33 -20.11 -21.49
N ALA A 266 17.90 -20.76 -20.41
CA ALA A 266 16.48 -20.83 -20.05
C ALA A 266 16.02 -19.59 -19.28
N ALA A 267 16.75 -19.21 -18.21
CA ALA A 267 16.33 -18.09 -17.35
C ALA A 267 16.71 -16.72 -17.91
N GLY A 268 17.55 -16.65 -18.93
CA GLY A 268 18.13 -15.38 -19.35
C GLY A 268 19.04 -14.80 -18.28
N ASN A 269 19.08 -13.48 -18.19
CA ASN A 269 19.71 -12.80 -17.06
C ASN A 269 18.86 -13.03 -15.81
N HIS A 270 19.49 -13.50 -14.73
CA HIS A 270 18.80 -13.93 -13.53
C HIS A 270 19.58 -13.57 -12.26
N ILE A 271 18.83 -13.40 -11.18
CA ILE A 271 19.34 -13.13 -9.84
C ILE A 271 18.62 -14.09 -8.89
N PHE A 272 19.35 -14.76 -8.00
CA PHE A 272 18.82 -15.57 -6.91
C PHE A 272 19.32 -15.01 -5.59
N ILE A 273 18.42 -14.71 -4.66
CA ILE A 273 18.73 -14.14 -3.36
C ILE A 273 18.30 -15.13 -2.28
N SER A 274 19.23 -15.50 -1.40
CA SER A 274 18.96 -16.29 -0.20
C SER A 274 18.55 -15.37 0.94
N HIS A 275 17.50 -15.76 1.65
CA HIS A 275 16.96 -15.06 2.81
C HIS A 275 17.01 -15.94 4.07
N ARG A 276 16.55 -15.41 5.19
CA ARG A 276 16.40 -16.17 6.44
C ARG A 276 15.35 -17.28 6.29
N ASN A 277 15.33 -18.22 7.24
CA ASN A 277 14.32 -19.29 7.35
C ASN A 277 14.25 -20.23 6.12
N GLY A 278 15.37 -20.42 5.42
CA GLY A 278 15.46 -21.32 4.27
C GLY A 278 14.70 -20.83 3.04
N LEU A 279 14.39 -19.53 2.97
CA LEU A 279 13.71 -18.93 1.83
C LEU A 279 14.69 -18.43 0.77
N GLU A 280 14.32 -18.56 -0.50
CA GLU A 280 15.07 -18.02 -1.64
C GLU A 280 14.09 -17.34 -2.61
N THR A 281 14.44 -16.17 -3.13
CA THR A 281 13.73 -15.53 -4.24
C THR A 281 14.53 -15.61 -5.53
N GLN A 282 13.85 -15.76 -6.66
CA GLN A 282 14.45 -15.82 -7.99
C GLN A 282 13.80 -14.80 -8.92
N TYR A 283 14.62 -14.09 -9.68
CA TYR A 283 14.23 -13.04 -10.62
C TYR A 283 14.81 -13.40 -11.98
N LEU A 284 13.98 -13.74 -12.96
CA LEU A 284 14.44 -14.20 -14.28
C LEU A 284 14.01 -13.26 -15.40
N HIS A 285 14.55 -13.53 -16.59
CA HIS A 285 14.26 -12.84 -17.84
C HIS A 285 14.66 -11.36 -17.87
N LEU A 286 15.55 -10.94 -16.97
CA LEU A 286 15.99 -9.56 -16.84
C LEU A 286 16.67 -9.06 -18.14
N SER A 287 16.55 -7.78 -18.44
CA SER A 287 17.35 -7.13 -19.50
C SER A 287 18.75 -6.78 -18.97
N GLU A 288 18.81 -6.38 -17.70
CA GLU A 288 20.00 -5.86 -17.02
C GLU A 288 20.01 -6.34 -15.57
N ILE A 289 21.19 -6.62 -15.05
CA ILE A 289 21.45 -6.87 -13.62
C ILE A 289 22.27 -5.68 -13.15
N ASP A 290 21.91 -5.10 -11.99
CA ASP A 290 22.68 -4.00 -11.42
C ASP A 290 24.12 -4.46 -11.13
N SER A 291 25.10 -3.62 -11.44
CA SER A 291 26.52 -3.93 -11.27
C SER A 291 26.92 -4.28 -9.84
N SER A 292 26.19 -3.80 -8.83
CA SER A 292 26.45 -4.14 -7.42
C SER A 292 25.99 -5.56 -7.06
N VAL A 293 25.08 -6.14 -7.85
CA VAL A 293 24.44 -7.42 -7.57
C VAL A 293 25.29 -8.57 -8.11
N THR A 294 26.27 -8.96 -7.30
CA THR A 294 27.21 -10.06 -7.58
C THR A 294 27.07 -11.18 -6.55
N PRO A 295 27.43 -12.44 -6.88
CA PRO A 295 27.40 -13.53 -5.91
C PRO A 295 28.16 -13.19 -4.62
N GLY A 296 27.50 -13.35 -3.47
CA GLY A 296 28.03 -12.98 -2.15
C GLY A 296 27.66 -11.58 -1.68
N ALA A 297 27.20 -10.69 -2.56
CA ALA A 297 26.75 -9.36 -2.18
C ALA A 297 25.52 -9.42 -1.27
N THR A 298 25.43 -8.51 -0.30
CA THR A 298 24.21 -8.30 0.50
C THR A 298 23.36 -7.24 -0.17
N VAL A 299 22.07 -7.49 -0.28
CA VAL A 299 21.07 -6.52 -0.76
C VAL A 299 20.06 -6.23 0.34
N LYS A 300 19.57 -5.00 0.38
CA LYS A 300 18.50 -4.58 1.29
C LYS A 300 17.14 -4.73 0.61
N VAL A 301 16.11 -4.93 1.42
CA VAL A 301 14.73 -4.85 0.95
C VAL A 301 14.48 -3.55 0.18
N GLY A 302 13.87 -3.65 -1.00
CA GLY A 302 13.60 -2.50 -1.87
C GLY A 302 14.82 -1.94 -2.59
N GLU A 303 15.98 -2.58 -2.52
CA GLU A 303 17.16 -2.20 -3.31
C GLU A 303 16.96 -2.55 -4.78
N LEU A 304 17.37 -1.66 -5.70
CA LEU A 304 17.34 -1.92 -7.13
C LEU A 304 18.34 -3.03 -7.46
N ILE A 305 17.87 -4.12 -8.06
CA ILE A 305 18.73 -5.27 -8.39
C ILE A 305 18.85 -5.54 -9.88
N GLY A 306 17.98 -4.96 -10.71
CA GLY A 306 18.04 -5.11 -12.15
C GLY A 306 16.85 -4.48 -12.85
N LYS A 307 16.68 -4.83 -14.12
CA LYS A 307 15.59 -4.34 -14.96
C LYS A 307 14.93 -5.48 -15.72
N ILE A 308 13.61 -5.40 -15.89
CA ILE A 308 12.81 -6.37 -16.63
C ILE A 308 13.27 -6.44 -18.08
N GLY A 309 13.19 -7.63 -18.65
CA GLY A 309 13.47 -7.84 -20.06
C GLY A 309 12.71 -9.02 -20.63
N ARG A 310 13.28 -9.57 -21.69
CA ARG A 310 12.77 -10.74 -22.42
C ARG A 310 13.92 -11.71 -22.74
N THR A 311 14.89 -11.84 -21.83
CA THR A 311 16.04 -12.73 -22.06
C THR A 311 15.69 -14.18 -21.71
N GLY A 312 16.36 -15.14 -22.34
CA GLY A 312 16.08 -16.57 -22.14
C GLY A 312 14.78 -17.03 -22.79
N TYR A 313 14.12 -18.02 -22.21
CA TYR A 313 12.87 -18.59 -22.72
C TYR A 313 11.66 -17.74 -22.30
N SER A 314 11.56 -16.56 -22.90
CA SER A 314 10.51 -15.58 -22.64
C SER A 314 9.90 -15.08 -23.95
N THR A 315 8.58 -15.12 -24.06
CA THR A 315 7.85 -14.71 -25.28
C THR A 315 7.56 -13.22 -25.34
N LYS A 316 7.39 -12.58 -24.17
CA LYS A 316 7.09 -11.15 -23.99
C LYS A 316 7.85 -10.62 -22.79
N ALA A 317 8.09 -9.31 -22.73
CA ALA A 317 8.77 -8.72 -21.58
C ALA A 317 7.97 -8.96 -20.29
N HIS A 318 8.60 -9.60 -19.31
CA HIS A 318 8.04 -9.87 -17.99
C HIS A 318 9.15 -10.23 -16.99
N LEU A 319 8.87 -10.06 -15.71
CA LEU A 319 9.65 -10.67 -14.63
C LEU A 319 9.02 -12.02 -14.26
N HIS A 320 9.78 -13.10 -14.37
CA HIS A 320 9.42 -14.35 -13.68
C HIS A 320 9.99 -14.32 -12.27
N PHE A 321 9.10 -14.33 -11.27
CA PHE A 321 9.45 -14.31 -9.85
C PHE A 321 9.09 -15.64 -9.19
N SER A 322 10.08 -16.31 -8.61
CA SER A 322 9.85 -17.58 -7.88
C SER A 322 10.24 -17.44 -6.41
N VAL A 323 9.56 -18.21 -5.56
CA VAL A 323 9.92 -18.38 -4.15
C VAL A 323 10.22 -19.85 -3.91
N LYS A 324 11.28 -20.12 -3.15
CA LYS A 324 11.52 -21.45 -2.57
C LYS A 324 11.52 -21.39 -1.06
N LYS A 325 11.01 -22.45 -0.43
CA LYS A 325 11.14 -22.73 1.00
C LYS A 325 11.85 -24.08 1.15
N ASN A 326 13.01 -24.08 1.81
CA ASN A 326 13.85 -25.26 2.01
C ASN A 326 14.12 -26.02 0.69
N GLY A 327 14.47 -25.28 -0.36
CA GLY A 327 14.82 -25.83 -1.68
C GLY A 327 13.64 -26.21 -2.59
N ARG A 328 12.40 -26.19 -2.10
CA ARG A 328 11.20 -26.50 -2.90
C ARG A 328 10.49 -25.23 -3.34
N TYR A 329 10.05 -25.17 -4.60
CA TYR A 329 9.22 -24.07 -5.07
C TYR A 329 7.87 -24.10 -4.36
N VAL A 330 7.47 -22.93 -3.88
CA VAL A 330 6.18 -22.67 -3.25
C VAL A 330 5.48 -21.58 -4.04
N ASP A 331 4.16 -21.46 -3.90
CA ASP A 331 3.43 -20.39 -4.57
C ASP A 331 3.91 -19.03 -4.02
N PRO A 332 4.54 -18.16 -4.82
CA PRO A 332 4.99 -16.85 -4.36
C PRO A 332 3.87 -15.99 -3.77
N ILE A 333 2.63 -16.22 -4.16
CA ILE A 333 1.46 -15.46 -3.70
C ILE A 333 1.28 -15.53 -2.19
N ASP A 334 1.56 -16.70 -1.61
CA ASP A 334 1.44 -16.90 -0.17
C ASP A 334 2.57 -16.19 0.60
N TYR A 335 3.59 -15.73 -0.12
CA TYR A 335 4.81 -15.16 0.45
C TYR A 335 5.01 -13.67 0.18
N ILE A 336 4.18 -13.08 -0.70
CA ILE A 336 4.32 -11.68 -1.13
C ILE A 336 3.34 -10.79 -0.38
N LYS A 337 3.78 -9.57 -0.07
CA LYS A 337 3.00 -8.46 0.47
C LYS A 337 3.12 -7.23 -0.44
N PRO A 338 2.03 -6.45 -0.61
CA PRO A 338 2.14 -5.16 -1.26
C PRO A 338 3.07 -4.25 -0.46
N TYR A 339 3.72 -3.29 -1.12
CA TYR A 339 4.33 -2.18 -0.40
C TYR A 339 3.26 -1.47 0.43
N PRO A 340 3.57 -1.01 1.66
CA PRO A 340 2.63 -0.22 2.44
C PRO A 340 2.25 1.02 1.63
N PHE A 341 1.03 1.51 1.85
CA PHE A 341 0.48 2.67 1.15
C PHE A 341 1.46 3.85 1.03
N LEU A 342 2.25 4.09 2.08
CA LEU A 342 3.31 5.11 2.15
C LEU A 342 4.50 4.86 1.22
N TYR A 343 4.97 3.61 1.12
CA TYR A 343 6.07 3.26 0.22
C TYR A 343 5.64 3.20 -1.24
N ARG A 344 4.34 2.98 -1.50
CA ARG A 344 3.78 3.03 -2.86
C ARG A 344 4.04 4.39 -3.53
N ASN A 345 3.92 5.49 -2.78
CA ASN A 345 4.20 6.85 -3.28
C ASN A 345 5.69 7.11 -3.48
N LEU A 346 6.55 6.69 -2.53
CA LEU A 346 8.01 6.81 -2.66
C LEU A 346 8.53 6.06 -3.89
N TYR A 347 7.93 4.91 -4.16
CA TYR A 347 8.29 4.06 -5.27
C TYR A 347 7.82 4.62 -6.62
N ILE A 348 6.60 5.16 -6.69
CA ILE A 348 6.11 5.91 -7.85
C ILE A 348 6.99 7.12 -8.14
N ASP A 349 7.47 7.83 -7.12
CA ASP A 349 8.34 8.99 -7.28
C ASP A 349 9.78 8.61 -7.68
N ALA A 350 10.29 7.45 -7.24
CA ALA A 350 11.56 6.90 -7.73
C ALA A 350 11.49 6.48 -9.21
N GLU A 351 10.42 5.81 -9.62
CA GLU A 351 10.12 5.46 -11.02
C GLU A 351 10.06 6.69 -11.93
N LYS A 352 9.38 7.77 -11.49
CA LYS A 352 9.32 9.04 -12.22
C LYS A 352 10.71 9.69 -12.39
N LYS A 353 11.62 9.51 -11.43
CA LYS A 353 13.00 10.01 -11.53
C LYS A 353 13.81 9.20 -12.54
N VAL A 354 13.69 7.86 -12.53
CA VAL A 354 14.35 6.98 -13.51
C VAL A 354 13.85 7.24 -14.93
N ALA A 355 12.54 7.41 -15.14
CA ALA A 355 11.97 7.73 -16.45
C ALA A 355 12.43 9.09 -17.02
N LYS A 356 12.73 10.07 -16.16
CA LYS A 356 13.27 11.38 -16.56
C LYS A 356 14.75 11.34 -16.92
N THR A 357 15.51 10.38 -16.41
CA THR A 357 16.94 10.21 -16.73
C THR A 357 17.14 9.47 -18.06
N SER A 358 16.20 8.59 -18.43
CA SER A 358 16.23 7.83 -19.70
C SER A 358 15.69 8.60 -20.92
N SER A 359 15.32 9.87 -20.76
CA SER A 359 14.76 10.74 -21.81
C SER A 359 15.66 11.94 -22.15
N ARG A 360 16.96 11.85 -21.86
CA ARG A 360 17.98 12.82 -22.23
C ARG A 360 19.02 12.21 -23.16
#